data_AF-A0A0D0E0M5-F1
#
_entry.id   AF-A0A0D0E0M5-F1
#
_cell.length_a   1.000
_cell.length_b   1.000
_cell.length_c   1.000
_cell.angle_alpha   90.00
_cell.angle_beta   90.00
_cell.angle_gamma   90.00
#
_symmetry.space_group_name_H-M   'P 1'
#
loop_
_entity.id
_entity.type
_entity.pdbx_description
1 polymer ?
#
loop_
_entity_poly.entity_id
_entity_poly.type
_entity_poly.pdbx_seq_one_letter_code
_entity_poly.pdbx_strand_id
1 'polypeptide(L)'
;MSHPSPRAHNEVQLSYSMLLVLLDDLQSHILHAFGGQIRLFVHGGAVMILHHKLSTSSTRRTTRDVDYIRRAFGHEWRKKGVYDAEERLQSCINATAHKFHIGCVRSTPDIRTVLNNSARYTVRTG
;
A
#
# COMPACT_ATOMS: atom_id res chain seq x y z
N MET A 1 -10.20 -19.54 23.41
CA MET A 1 -10.78 -19.48 22.05
C MET A 1 -9.74 -18.84 21.15
N SER A 2 -9.12 -19.63 20.25
CA SER A 2 -8.09 -19.17 19.33
C SER A 2 -8.75 -18.47 18.14
N HIS A 3 -8.54 -17.16 17.99
CA HIS A 3 -8.90 -16.46 16.77
C HIS A 3 -8.09 -17.04 15.61
N PRO A 4 -8.71 -17.41 14.47
CA PRO A 4 -7.96 -17.88 13.32
C PRO A 4 -7.03 -16.77 12.85
N SER A 5 -5.74 -17.08 12.77
CA SER A 5 -4.73 -16.17 12.21
C SER A 5 -5.18 -15.78 10.80
N PRO A 6 -5.20 -14.49 10.44
CA PRO A 6 -5.57 -14.05 9.09
C PRO A 6 -4.75 -14.85 8.07
N ARG A 7 -5.40 -15.40 7.03
CA ARG A 7 -4.70 -16.18 5.99
C ARG A 7 -3.47 -15.40 5.53
N ALA A 8 -2.30 -16.01 5.71
CA ALA A 8 -1.02 -15.32 5.57
C ALA A 8 -0.72 -14.86 4.13
N HIS A 9 -1.50 -15.32 3.15
CA HIS A 9 -1.34 -14.99 1.73
C HIS A 9 -2.67 -14.51 1.16
N ASN A 10 -2.63 -13.41 0.41
CA ASN A 10 -3.75 -12.97 -0.41
C ASN A 10 -3.84 -13.86 -1.66
N GLU A 11 -4.93 -14.60 -1.80
CA GLU A 11 -5.19 -15.43 -2.99
C GLU A 11 -5.89 -14.63 -4.11
N VAL A 12 -6.42 -13.45 -3.76
CA VAL A 12 -7.16 -12.58 -4.68
C VAL A 12 -6.18 -11.89 -5.62
N GLN A 13 -6.41 -12.05 -6.92
CA GLN A 13 -5.70 -11.31 -7.95
C GLN A 13 -6.27 -9.89 -8.07
N LEU A 14 -5.47 -8.90 -7.72
CA LEU A 14 -5.76 -7.48 -7.82
C LEU A 14 -5.48 -6.99 -9.24
N SER A 15 -6.53 -6.61 -9.95
CA SER A 15 -6.44 -5.93 -11.25
C SER A 15 -6.17 -4.44 -11.08
N TYR A 16 -5.93 -3.73 -12.18
CA TYR A 16 -5.77 -2.27 -12.19
C TYR A 16 -6.93 -1.55 -11.51
N SER A 17 -8.18 -1.88 -11.88
CA SER A 17 -9.37 -1.23 -11.29
C SER A 17 -9.53 -1.54 -9.81
N MET A 18 -9.26 -2.79 -9.40
CA MET A 18 -9.31 -3.17 -7.99
C MET A 18 -8.25 -2.44 -7.17
N LEU A 19 -7.03 -2.28 -7.70
CA LEU A 19 -5.96 -1.53 -7.04
C LEU A 19 -6.35 -0.07 -6.83
N LEU A 20 -7.00 0.57 -7.81
CA LEU A 20 -7.45 1.95 -7.65
C LEU A 20 -8.49 2.09 -6.53
N VAL A 21 -9.50 1.22 -6.50
CA VAL A 21 -10.55 1.25 -5.48
C VAL A 21 -9.98 0.94 -4.08
N LEU A 22 -9.07 -0.02 -3.99
CA LEU A 22 -8.40 -0.39 -2.73
C LEU A 22 -7.54 0.77 -2.20
N LEU A 23 -6.75 1.40 -3.07
CA LEU A 23 -5.87 2.51 -2.68
C LEU A 23 -6.66 3.75 -2.26
N ASP A 24 -7.82 4.00 -2.89
CA ASP A 24 -8.73 5.09 -2.51
C ASP A 24 -9.35 4.88 -1.11
N ASP A 25 -9.77 3.64 -0.82
CA ASP A 25 -10.28 3.27 0.51
C ASP A 25 -9.18 3.37 1.59
N LEU A 26 -7.99 2.84 1.29
CA LEU A 26 -6.83 2.93 2.17
C LEU A 26 -6.46 4.39 2.44
N GLN A 27 -6.49 5.25 1.41
CA GLN A 27 -6.28 6.67 1.55
C GLN A 27 -7.29 7.33 2.51
N SER A 28 -8.57 6.94 2.43
CA SER A 28 -9.61 7.46 3.31
C SER A 28 -9.35 7.09 4.77
N HIS A 29 -8.97 5.83 5.05
CA HIS A 29 -8.58 5.39 6.39
C HIS A 29 -7.33 6.13 6.91
N ILE A 30 -6.32 6.30 6.06
CA ILE A 30 -5.09 7.03 6.39
C ILE A 30 -5.39 8.49 6.71
N LEU A 31 -6.18 9.16 5.89
CA LEU A 31 -6.53 10.57 6.09
C LEU A 31 -7.21 10.77 7.44
N HIS A 32 -8.11 9.86 7.81
CA HIS A 32 -8.79 9.86 9.10
C HIS A 32 -7.82 9.58 10.27
N ALA A 33 -6.90 8.62 10.13
CA ALA A 33 -6.00 8.22 11.21
C ALA A 33 -4.84 9.21 11.47
N PHE A 34 -4.38 9.91 10.43
CA PHE A 34 -3.23 10.83 10.51
C PHE A 34 -3.61 12.31 10.43
N GLY A 35 -4.88 12.63 10.18
CA GLY A 35 -5.37 14.01 10.03
C GLY A 35 -4.79 14.74 8.81
N GLY A 36 -4.19 14.01 7.87
CA GLY A 36 -3.50 14.59 6.74
C GLY A 36 -2.96 13.56 5.76
N GLN A 37 -2.42 14.06 4.65
CA GLN A 37 -1.77 13.20 3.65
C GLN A 37 -0.43 12.69 4.16
N ILE A 38 -0.18 11.40 3.93
CA ILE A 38 1.11 10.76 4.21
C ILE A 38 1.76 10.35 2.89
N ARG A 39 3.09 10.16 2.90
CA ARG A 39 3.81 9.58 1.77
C ARG A 39 4.07 8.11 2.02
N LEU A 40 3.60 7.26 1.11
CA LEU A 40 3.92 5.84 1.08
C LEU A 40 4.77 5.55 -0.16
N PHE A 41 5.82 4.77 0.06
CA PHE A 41 6.68 4.31 -1.02
C PHE A 41 6.26 2.90 -1.39
N VAL A 42 5.41 2.76 -2.40
CA VAL A 42 4.89 1.48 -2.89
C VAL A 42 5.82 0.90 -3.94
N HIS A 43 5.98 -0.42 -3.99
CA HIS A 43 6.81 -1.11 -4.98
C HIS A 43 6.19 -2.45 -5.42
N GLY A 44 6.96 -3.24 -6.16
CA GLY A 44 6.56 -4.57 -6.58
C GLY A 44 5.49 -4.60 -7.67
N GLY A 45 4.62 -5.62 -7.62
CA GLY A 45 3.64 -5.90 -8.67
C GLY A 45 2.60 -4.80 -8.87
N ALA A 46 2.21 -4.11 -7.80
CA ALA A 46 1.26 -2.99 -7.87
C ALA A 46 1.78 -1.86 -8.77
N VAL A 47 3.07 -1.54 -8.70
CA VAL A 47 3.68 -0.49 -9.56
C VAL A 47 3.70 -0.93 -11.03
N MET A 48 3.98 -2.20 -11.32
CA MET A 48 3.97 -2.72 -12.69
C MET A 48 2.59 -2.59 -13.36
N ILE A 49 1.52 -2.64 -12.57
CA ILE A 49 0.13 -2.56 -13.05
C ILE A 49 -0.33 -1.10 -13.13
N LEU A 50 -0.04 -0.30 -12.11
CA LEU A 50 -0.55 1.07 -12.01
C LEU A 50 0.23 2.09 -12.84
N HIS A 51 1.52 1.88 -13.07
CA HIS A 51 2.34 2.86 -13.77
C HIS A 51 2.16 2.77 -15.29
N HIS A 52 1.69 3.85 -15.92
CA HIS A 52 1.34 3.89 -17.35
C HIS A 52 2.40 3.25 -18.26
N LYS A 53 3.67 3.70 -18.19
CA LYS A 53 4.74 3.17 -19.06
C LYS A 53 5.16 1.73 -18.74
N LEU A 54 5.01 1.29 -17.50
CA LEU A 54 5.39 -0.08 -17.11
C LEU A 54 4.27 -1.05 -17.44
N SER A 55 3.02 -0.62 -17.31
CA SER A 55 1.83 -1.41 -17.63
C SER A 55 1.75 -1.74 -19.12
N THR A 56 2.18 -0.82 -19.99
CA THR A 56 2.23 -1.03 -21.45
C THR A 56 3.36 -1.96 -21.87
N SER A 57 4.50 -1.93 -21.17
CA SER A 57 5.68 -2.74 -21.50
C SER A 57 5.72 -4.08 -20.78
N SER A 58 4.90 -4.28 -19.74
CA SER A 58 4.75 -5.54 -19.02
C SER A 58 3.57 -6.33 -19.55
N THR A 59 3.65 -7.66 -19.51
CA THR A 59 2.50 -8.56 -19.69
C THR A 59 1.72 -8.78 -18.39
N ARG A 60 2.23 -8.30 -17.25
CA ARG A 60 1.58 -8.44 -15.95
C ARG A 60 0.31 -7.59 -15.91
N ARG A 61 -0.83 -8.22 -15.59
CA ARG A 61 -2.15 -7.56 -15.49
C ARG A 61 -2.74 -7.62 -14.08
N THR A 62 -2.19 -8.50 -13.23
CA THR A 62 -2.65 -8.70 -11.87
C THR A 62 -1.48 -8.89 -10.89
N THR A 63 -1.71 -8.53 -9.63
CA THR A 63 -0.80 -8.75 -8.50
C THR A 63 -1.58 -9.30 -7.33
N ARG A 64 -0.94 -9.88 -6.32
CA ARG A 64 -1.62 -10.34 -5.09
C ARG A 64 -1.34 -9.44 -3.90
N ASP A 65 -0.42 -8.50 -4.05
CA ASP A 65 0.13 -7.70 -2.98
C ASP A 65 0.36 -6.25 -3.41
N VAL A 66 0.46 -5.39 -2.41
CA VAL A 66 0.86 -3.99 -2.51
C VAL A 66 1.97 -3.78 -1.50
N ASP A 67 3.23 -3.93 -1.92
CA ASP A 67 4.36 -3.76 -1.03
C ASP A 67 4.68 -2.28 -0.80
N TYR A 68 5.10 -1.93 0.42
CA TYR A 68 5.59 -0.60 0.73
C TYR A 68 6.80 -0.62 1.67
N ILE A 69 7.64 0.42 1.60
CA ILE A 69 8.84 0.53 2.44
C ILE A 69 8.48 0.95 3.88
N ARG A 70 8.20 -0.03 4.73
CA ARG A 70 7.85 0.17 6.15
C ARG A 70 8.89 0.97 6.93
N ARG A 71 10.19 0.65 6.76
CA ARG A 71 11.28 1.32 7.49
C ARG A 71 11.38 2.81 7.19
N ALA A 72 11.20 3.21 5.93
CA ALA A 72 11.24 4.61 5.53
C ALA A 72 10.08 5.39 6.15
N PHE A 73 8.89 4.81 6.14
CA PHE A 73 7.71 5.39 6.77
C PHE A 73 7.89 5.58 8.28
N GLY A 74 8.29 4.52 8.99
CA GLY A 74 8.52 4.56 10.42
C GLY A 74 9.58 5.57 10.84
N HIS A 75 10.68 5.67 10.08
CA HIS A 75 11.75 6.64 10.35
C HIS A 75 11.30 8.09 10.12
N GLU A 76 10.50 8.36 9.08
CA GLU A 76 9.97 9.71 8.82
C GLU A 76 9.07 10.18 9.96
N TRP A 77 8.18 9.32 10.46
CA TRP A 77 7.22 9.69 11.51
C TRP A 77 7.81 9.75 12.90
N ARG A 78 8.80 8.90 13.22
CA ARG A 78 9.56 9.02 14.46
C ARG A 78 10.28 10.36 14.57
N LYS A 79 10.83 10.88 13.47
CA LYS A 79 11.42 12.24 13.43
C LYS A 79 10.40 13.35 13.66
N LYS A 80 9.10 13.09 13.42
CA LYS A 80 7.98 14.00 13.66
C LYS A 80 7.35 13.81 15.05
N GLY A 81 7.93 12.98 15.91
CA GLY A 81 7.43 12.72 17.27
C GLY A 81 6.27 11.73 17.35
N VAL A 82 5.96 11.01 16.25
CA VAL A 82 4.89 10.01 16.22
C VAL A 82 5.51 8.62 16.17
N TYR A 83 5.40 7.88 17.28
CA TYR A 83 6.05 6.58 17.47
C TYR A 83 5.15 5.40 17.14
N ASP A 84 3.83 5.59 17.14
CA ASP A 84 2.80 4.59 16.84
C ASP A 84 2.34 4.62 15.36
N ALA A 85 3.03 5.39 14.50
CA ALA A 85 2.64 5.57 13.11
C ALA A 85 2.56 4.24 12.33
N GLU A 86 3.51 3.33 12.55
CA GLU A 86 3.54 2.02 11.89
C GLU A 86 2.31 1.17 12.28
N GLU A 87 1.90 1.21 13.55
CA GLU A 87 0.72 0.49 14.05
C GLU A 87 -0.58 1.11 13.51
N ARG A 88 -0.70 2.44 13.52
CA ARG A 88 -1.86 3.15 12.93
C ARG A 88 -2.03 2.81 11.45
N LEU A 89 -0.93 2.80 10.70
CA LEU A 89 -0.95 2.43 9.28
C LEU A 89 -1.37 0.97 9.11
N GLN A 90 -0.87 0.06 9.95
CA GLN A 90 -1.28 -1.35 9.91
C GLN A 90 -2.77 -1.51 10.19
N SER A 91 -3.35 -0.75 11.13
CA SER A 91 -4.79 -0.76 11.37
C SER A 91 -5.59 -0.29 10.15
N CYS A 92 -5.11 0.73 9.42
CA CYS A 92 -5.73 1.19 8.17
C CYS A 92 -5.68 0.10 7.07
N ILE A 93 -4.54 -0.58 6.95
CA ILE A 93 -4.37 -1.70 6.00
C ILE A 93 -5.32 -2.85 6.36
N ASN A 94 -5.42 -3.21 7.63
CA ASN A 94 -6.29 -4.28 8.09
C ASN A 94 -7.78 -3.96 7.85
N ALA A 95 -8.20 -2.72 8.10
CA ALA A 95 -9.57 -2.27 7.84
C ALA A 95 -9.92 -2.35 6.34
N THR A 96 -8.99 -1.90 5.49
CA THR A 96 -9.11 -2.02 4.02
C THR A 96 -9.18 -3.48 3.60
N ALA A 97 -8.26 -4.32 4.10
CA ALA A 97 -8.21 -5.74 3.76
C ALA A 97 -9.51 -6.48 4.15
N HIS A 98 -10.05 -6.15 5.32
CA HIS A 98 -11.33 -6.67 5.80
C HIS A 98 -12.49 -6.27 4.87
N LYS A 99 -12.58 -5.00 4.45
CA LYS A 99 -13.63 -4.51 3.55
C LYS A 99 -13.62 -5.23 2.20
N PHE A 100 -12.45 -5.45 1.63
CA PHE A 100 -12.31 -6.07 0.30
C PHE A 100 -12.14 -7.60 0.33
N HIS A 101 -12.22 -8.22 1.52
CA HIS A 101 -12.03 -9.68 1.70
C HIS A 101 -10.71 -10.20 1.10
N ILE A 102 -9.65 -9.40 1.21
CA ILE A 102 -8.31 -9.76 0.72
C ILE A 102 -7.41 -10.17 1.89
N GLY A 103 -6.47 -11.08 1.63
CA GLY A 103 -5.45 -11.45 2.62
C GLY A 103 -4.59 -10.25 3.00
N CYS A 104 -3.99 -10.27 4.19
CA CYS A 104 -3.21 -9.14 4.72
C CYS A 104 -2.11 -8.72 3.73
N VAL A 105 -2.05 -7.42 3.42
CA VAL A 105 -1.04 -6.83 2.55
C VAL A 105 0.31 -6.92 3.26
N ARG A 106 1.19 -7.81 2.78
CA ARG A 106 2.51 -8.01 3.38
C ARG A 106 3.41 -6.80 3.12
N SER A 107 4.15 -6.39 4.14
CA SER A 107 5.21 -5.38 4.01
C SER A 107 6.53 -6.10 3.78
N THR A 108 7.11 -6.01 2.59
CA THR A 108 8.47 -6.54 2.31
C THR A 108 9.53 -5.44 2.46
N PRO A 109 10.79 -5.79 2.80
CA PRO A 109 11.89 -4.83 2.86
C PRO A 109 12.45 -4.51 1.46
N ASP A 110 12.39 -3.22 1.10
CA ASP A 110 13.12 -2.51 0.03
C ASP A 110 12.82 -2.82 -1.45
N ILE A 111 12.28 -1.81 -2.16
CA ILE A 111 12.89 -1.04 -3.28
C ILE A 111 11.94 0.16 -3.58
N ARG A 112 12.46 1.33 -3.99
CA ARG A 112 11.73 2.62 -4.02
C ARG A 112 10.80 2.80 -5.23
N THR A 113 9.54 3.18 -5.01
CA THR A 113 8.75 4.06 -5.89
C THR A 113 7.81 4.92 -5.01
N VAL A 114 7.72 6.23 -5.27
CA VAL A 114 6.89 7.18 -4.49
C VAL A 114 5.48 7.22 -5.07
N LEU A 115 4.44 6.99 -4.26
CA LEU A 115 3.08 7.40 -4.61
C LEU A 115 2.75 8.69 -3.85
N ASN A 116 2.60 9.78 -4.59
CA ASN A 116 2.30 11.11 -4.04
C ASN A 116 0.82 11.43 -4.29
N ASN A 117 0.11 11.81 -3.24
CA ASN A 117 -1.35 11.77 -3.18
C ASN A 117 -2.04 13.01 -3.76
N SER A 118 -1.70 13.34 -5.01
CA SER A 118 -2.36 14.39 -5.78
C SER A 118 -2.17 14.06 -7.25
N ALA A 119 -3.22 13.53 -7.89
CA ALA A 119 -3.43 13.48 -9.33
C ALA A 119 -2.19 13.76 -10.21
N ARG A 120 -1.21 12.85 -10.19
CA ARG A 120 -0.05 12.72 -11.09
C ARG A 120 0.91 11.71 -10.48
N TYR A 121 0.78 10.46 -10.90
CA TYR A 121 1.77 9.41 -10.67
C TYR A 121 3.14 9.89 -11.19
N THR A 122 3.98 10.43 -10.30
CA THR A 122 5.31 10.90 -10.68
C THR A 122 6.32 9.89 -10.18
N VAL A 123 6.66 8.95 -11.06
CA VAL A 123 7.86 8.12 -10.88
C VAL A 123 9.06 9.01 -11.21
N ARG A 124 9.79 9.43 -10.18
CA ARG A 124 11.13 9.99 -10.37
C ARG A 124 12.09 8.81 -10.55
N THR A 125 12.43 8.52 -11.80
CA THR A 125 13.64 7.78 -12.14
C THR A 125 14.83 8.69 -11.83
N GLY A 126 15.68 8.26 -10.89
CA GLY A 126 17.06 8.73 -10.85
C GLY A 126 17.85 8.06 -11.96
#